data_AF-A0A948FRK3-F1
#
_entry.id   AF-A0A948FRK3-F1
#
_cell.length_a   1.000
_cell.length_b   1.000
_cell.length_c   1.000
_cell.angle_alpha   90.00
_cell.angle_beta   90.00
_cell.angle_gamma   90.00
#
_symmetry.space_group_name_H-M   'P 1'
#
loop_
_entity.id
_entity.type
_entity.pdbx_description
1 polymer ?
#
loop_
_entity_poly.entity_id
_entity_poly.type
_entity_poly.pdbx_seq_one_letter_code
_entity_poly.pdbx_strand_id
1 'polypeptide(L)'
;MTGFDLTFPGMIAIFGVFGVGVNQMLILLEDYKYFHQEENLSIADAFQRSIQERFVPIFLTNATTIIGLSILAFRDELFGSMAIAFI
;
A
#
# COMPACT_ATOMS: atom_id res chain seq x y z
N MET A 1 -13.73 17.84 -11.55
CA MET A 1 -12.37 17.72 -12.11
C MET A 1 -11.47 18.44 -11.11
N THR A 2 -10.79 17.68 -10.25
CA THR A 2 -9.88 18.26 -9.25
C THR A 2 -8.81 19.05 -10.01
N GLY A 3 -8.85 20.38 -9.93
CA GLY A 3 -8.01 21.31 -10.68
C GLY A 3 -6.55 21.35 -10.21
N PHE A 4 -6.00 20.19 -9.87
CA PHE A 4 -4.58 20.03 -9.56
C PHE A 4 -3.87 19.60 -10.83
N ASP A 5 -3.07 20.50 -11.39
CA ASP A 5 -2.11 20.14 -12.42
C ASP A 5 -1.15 19.09 -11.87
N LEU A 6 -0.77 18.11 -12.69
CA LEU A 6 0.19 17.08 -12.28
C LEU A 6 1.54 17.74 -11.99
N THR A 7 1.81 18.01 -10.72
CA THR A 7 3.06 18.63 -10.29
C THR A 7 4.18 17.59 -10.24
N PHE A 8 5.43 18.03 -10.34
CA PHE A 8 6.59 17.15 -10.17
C PHE A 8 6.56 16.34 -8.85
N PRO A 9 6.20 16.94 -7.70
CA PRO A 9 5.91 16.19 -6.49
C PRO A 9 4.83 15.10 -6.69
N GLY A 10 3.70 15.43 -7.34
CA GLY A 10 2.62 14.47 -7.67
C GLY A 10 3.11 13.25 -8.47
N MET A 11 4.08 13.44 -9.37
CA MET A 11 4.69 12.33 -10.10
C MET A 11 5.51 11.41 -9.20
N ILE A 12 6.30 11.97 -8.28
CA ILE A 12 7.06 11.18 -7.29
C ILE A 12 6.12 10.37 -6.42
N ALA A 13 4.97 10.96 -6.05
CA ALA A 13 3.95 10.29 -5.27
C ALA A 13 3.44 9.01 -5.94
N ILE A 14 3.14 9.07 -7.24
CA ILE A 14 2.68 7.91 -8.03
C ILE A 14 3.68 6.76 -7.93
N PHE A 15 4.98 7.02 -8.13
CA PHE A 15 6.01 5.97 -8.00
C PHE A 15 6.14 5.43 -6.57
N GLY A 16 5.95 6.29 -5.57
CA GLY A 16 5.91 5.88 -4.16
C GLY A 16 4.81 4.88 -3.86
N VAL A 17 3.60 5.10 -4.38
CA VAL A 17 2.46 4.16 -4.25
C VAL A 17 2.81 2.81 -4.85
N PHE A 18 3.39 2.79 -6.05
CA PHE A 18 3.79 1.55 -6.70
C PHE A 18 4.79 0.77 -5.83
N GLY A 19 5.79 1.45 -5.27
CA GLY A 19 6.76 0.80 -4.37
C GLY A 19 6.09 0.20 -3.13
N VAL A 20 5.21 0.96 -2.49
CA VAL A 20 4.47 0.51 -1.29
C VAL A 20 3.54 -0.68 -1.61
N GLY A 21 2.80 -0.61 -2.73
CA GLY A 21 1.89 -1.68 -3.15
C GLY A 21 2.61 -2.97 -3.55
N VAL A 22 3.73 -2.87 -4.29
CA VAL A 22 4.55 -4.04 -4.64
C VAL A 22 5.15 -4.68 -3.39
N ASN A 23 5.61 -3.87 -2.42
CA ASN A 23 6.15 -4.39 -1.17
C ASN A 23 5.10 -5.19 -0.38
N GLN A 24 3.85 -4.69 -0.30
CA GLN A 24 2.76 -5.40 0.37
C GLN A 24 2.46 -6.75 -0.31
N MET A 25 2.46 -6.80 -1.64
CA MET A 25 2.22 -8.04 -2.39
C MET A 25 3.38 -9.04 -2.30
N LEU A 26 4.63 -8.58 -2.33
CA LEU A 26 5.81 -9.45 -2.19
C LEU A 26 5.79 -10.20 -0.86
N ILE A 27 5.55 -9.45 0.21
CA ILE A 27 5.49 -9.94 1.58
C ILE A 27 4.37 -10.98 1.75
N LEU A 28 3.20 -10.76 1.13
CA LEU A 28 2.09 -11.71 1.13
C LEU A 28 2.41 -12.97 0.32
N LEU A 29 3.07 -12.82 -0.83
CA LEU A 29 3.49 -13.95 -1.67
C LEU A 29 4.56 -14.79 -0.98
N GLU A 30 5.46 -14.18 -0.22
CA GLU A 30 6.49 -14.85 0.54
C GLU A 30 5.90 -15.72 1.65
N ASP A 31 4.91 -15.20 2.41
CA ASP A 31 4.18 -16.02 3.39
C ASP A 31 3.41 -17.16 2.74
N TYR A 32 2.75 -16.88 1.61
CA TYR A 32 2.01 -17.92 0.90
C TYR A 32 2.95 -19.05 0.48
N LYS A 33 4.12 -18.71 -0.06
CA LYS A 33 5.15 -19.70 -0.43
C LYS A 33 5.64 -20.45 0.80
N TYR A 34 5.90 -19.77 1.91
CA TYR A 34 6.31 -20.38 3.17
C TYR A 34 5.29 -21.41 3.65
N PHE A 35 4.02 -21.01 3.78
CA PHE A 35 2.95 -21.92 4.23
C PHE A 35 2.71 -23.08 3.27
N HIS A 36 2.79 -22.84 1.97
CA HIS A 36 2.58 -23.91 0.98
C HIS A 36 3.76 -24.89 0.90
N GLN A 37 5.00 -24.40 0.96
CA GLN A 37 6.21 -25.21 0.72
C GLN A 37 6.80 -25.79 2.00
N GLU A 38 6.92 -24.99 3.06
CA GLU A 38 7.54 -25.41 4.32
C GLU A 38 6.53 -26.13 5.22
N GLU A 39 5.30 -25.60 5.32
CA GLU A 39 4.24 -26.20 6.16
C GLU A 39 3.33 -27.20 5.41
N ASN A 40 3.56 -27.41 4.10
CA ASN A 40 2.79 -28.33 3.25
C ASN A 40 1.26 -28.09 3.29
N LEU A 41 0.83 -26.85 3.54
CA LEU A 41 -0.58 -26.50 3.54
C LEU A 41 -1.16 -26.53 2.11
N SER A 42 -2.46 -26.84 2.02
CA SER A 42 -3.17 -26.73 0.74
C SER A 42 -3.14 -25.27 0.25
N ILE A 43 -3.30 -25.05 -1.06
CA ILE A 43 -3.29 -23.70 -1.65
C ILE A 43 -4.31 -22.79 -0.94
N ALA A 44 -5.49 -23.32 -0.63
CA ALA A 44 -6.55 -22.57 0.06
C ALA A 44 -6.16 -22.22 1.50
N ASP A 45 -5.61 -23.19 2.24
CA ASP A 45 -5.24 -23.00 3.65
C ASP A 45 -4.05 -22.05 3.79
N ALA A 46 -3.03 -22.21 2.94
CA ALA A 46 -1.86 -21.33 2.90
C ALA A 46 -2.26 -19.88 2.62
N PHE A 47 -3.15 -19.65 1.63
CA PHE A 47 -3.64 -18.32 1.31
C PHE A 47 -4.46 -17.71 2.45
N GLN A 48 -5.35 -18.49 3.06
CA GLN A 48 -6.13 -18.04 4.21
C GLN A 48 -5.22 -17.63 5.37
N ARG A 49 -4.19 -18.43 5.66
CA ARG A 49 -3.22 -18.15 6.72
C ARG A 49 -2.41 -16.89 6.45
N SER A 50 -1.87 -16.74 5.23
CA SER A 50 -1.14 -15.53 4.82
C SER A 50 -1.99 -14.28 4.97
N ILE A 51 -3.28 -14.32 4.57
CA ILE A 51 -4.16 -13.17 4.74
C ILE A 51 -4.39 -12.87 6.22
N GLN A 52 -4.68 -13.88 7.04
CA GLN A 52 -4.95 -13.66 8.47
C GLN A 52 -3.78 -12.99 9.19
N GLU A 53 -2.54 -13.36 8.86
CA GLU A 53 -1.34 -12.79 9.50
C GLU A 53 -0.97 -11.41 8.94
N ARG A 54 -1.21 -11.17 7.64
CA ARG A 54 -0.82 -9.94 6.97
C ARG A 54 -1.90 -8.85 6.96
N PHE A 55 -3.17 -9.18 7.20
CA PHE A 55 -4.30 -8.25 7.08
C PHE A 55 -4.14 -7.01 7.97
N VAL A 56 -3.86 -7.22 9.26
CA VAL A 56 -3.69 -6.11 10.23
C VAL A 56 -2.47 -5.24 9.88
N PRO A 57 -1.27 -5.79 9.63
CA PRO A 57 -0.12 -5.00 9.19
C PRO A 57 -0.35 -4.21 7.90
N ILE A 58 -0.94 -4.83 6.87
CA ILE A 58 -1.23 -4.18 5.59
C ILE A 58 -2.25 -3.05 5.79
N PHE A 59 -3.29 -3.30 6.57
CA PHE A 59 -4.31 -2.30 6.88
C PHE A 59 -3.70 -1.09 7.60
N LEU A 60 -2.87 -1.30 8.63
CA LEU A 60 -2.22 -0.21 9.37
C LEU A 60 -1.31 0.63 8.46
N THR A 61 -0.58 -0.02 7.54
CA THR A 61 0.30 0.69 6.58
C THR A 61 -0.50 1.59 5.65
N ASN A 62 -1.61 1.08 5.11
CA ASN A 62 -2.48 1.85 4.24
C ASN A 62 -3.18 2.98 5.01
N ALA A 63 -3.66 2.70 6.23
CA ALA A 63 -4.28 3.69 7.09
C ALA A 63 -3.32 4.83 7.44
N THR A 64 -2.08 4.54 7.83
CA THR A 64 -1.09 5.58 8.15
C THR A 64 -0.71 6.41 6.92
N THR A 65 -0.64 5.77 5.75
CA THR A 65 -0.40 6.45 4.46
C THR A 65 -1.52 7.45 4.18
N ILE A 66 -2.77 6.99 4.20
CA ILE A 66 -3.95 7.84 3.98
C ILE A 66 -3.98 8.99 4.99
N ILE A 67 -3.75 8.73 6.28
CA ILE A 67 -3.75 9.76 7.32
C ILE A 67 -2.63 10.78 7.10
N GLY A 68 -1.40 10.31 6.88
CA GLY A 68 -0.24 11.19 6.68
C GLY A 68 -0.41 12.10 5.47
N LEU A 69 -0.94 11.54 4.37
CA LEU A 69 -1.19 12.29 3.15
C LEU A 69 -2.39 13.22 3.28
N SER A 70 -3.45 12.80 3.97
CA SER A 70 -4.58 13.68 4.27
C SER A 70 -4.11 14.93 5.02
N ILE A 71 -3.25 14.78 6.03
CA ILE A 71 -2.66 15.93 6.76
C ILE A 71 -1.87 16.85 5.83
N LEU A 72 -1.09 16.30 4.91
CA LEU A 72 -0.33 17.09 3.93
C LEU A 72 -1.26 17.81 2.94
N ALA A 73 -2.34 17.15 2.50
CA ALA A 73 -3.34 17.72 1.60
C ALA A 73 -4.01 18.96 2.18
N PHE A 74 -4.24 18.99 3.50
CA PHE A 74 -4.87 20.13 4.17
C PHE A 74 -3.91 21.31 4.43
N ARG A 75 -2.58 21.12 4.33
CA ARG A 75 -1.62 22.17 4.65
C ARG A 75 -1.17 23.02 3.47
N ASP A 76 -1.12 22.48 2.25
CA ASP A 76 -0.46 23.16 1.13
C ASP A 76 -0.96 22.61 -0.24
N GLU A 77 -1.28 23.51 -1.18
CA GLU A 77 -1.79 23.17 -2.52
C GLU A 77 -0.78 22.38 -3.38
N LEU A 78 0.53 22.60 -3.16
CA LEU A 78 1.58 21.84 -3.84
C LEU A 78 1.56 20.37 -3.40
N PHE A 79 1.37 20.13 -2.09
CA PHE A 79 1.30 18.80 -1.50
C PHE A 79 -0.10 18.17 -1.62
N GLY A 80 -1.15 18.95 -1.86
CA GLY A 80 -2.49 18.47 -2.20
C GLY A 80 -2.50 17.58 -3.44
N SER A 81 -1.78 17.97 -4.48
CA SER A 81 -1.61 17.15 -5.69
C SER A 81 -0.90 15.81 -5.43
N MET A 82 0.04 15.76 -4.48
CA MET A 82 0.71 14.52 -4.05
C MET A 82 -0.18 13.60 -3.24
N ALA A 83 -0.96 14.17 -2.32
CA ALA A 83 -1.83 13.39 -1.46
C ALA A 83 -2.93 12.70 -2.26
N ILE A 84 -3.52 13.40 -3.24
CA ILE A 84 -4.54 12.82 -4.14
C ILE A 84 -3.95 11.70 -4.99
N ALA A 85 -2.70 11.82 -5.44
CA ALA A 85 -2.05 10.79 -6.25
C ALA A 85 -1.74 9.50 -5.47
N PHE A 86 -1.70 9.58 -4.14
CA PHE A 86 -1.40 8.43 -3.29
C PHE A 86 -2.62 7.69 -2.73
N ILE A 87 -3.81 8.32 -2.74
CA ILE A 87 -5.07 7.75 -2.26
C ILE A 87 -5.81 7.10 -3.43
#